data_AF-A0A9X6ICA5-F1
#
_entry.id   AF-A0A9X6ICA5-F1
#
_cell.length_a   1.000
_cell.length_b   1.000
_cell.length_c   1.000
_cell.angle_alpha   90.00
_cell.angle_beta   90.00
_cell.angle_gamma   90.00
#
_symmetry.space_group_name_H-M   'P 1'
#
loop_
_entity.id
_entity.type
_entity.pdbx_description
1 polymer ?
#
loop_
_entity_poly.entity_id
_entity_poly.type
_entity_poly.pdbx_seq_one_letter_code
_entity_poly.pdbx_strand_id
1 'polypeptide(L)'
;MRTEKEMLDVIINIAKEDERIRAVIMNGSRVNPNVKRDCFQDYDIMYVVNDIQSFTSNHNWIHRFGEIMIVQMPEEMSLVQPDEDGKFPYLMQFMDGNRIDLTLVPVELIKKFVGQDSLSKLLLDKDNCMEGFPPASDKDYLIKKPTEKEFLDCCNEFWWCSTNVAKGLWREELSYAKGMLEGPVRDMFIVMLEWHIGMKTDFTVNTGKFGKHFEQYIEEDMWEQFKRTFSNAEYENIWESFFVMSDLFREVANEIANTYEYQYPQEDDDKVTNYLKHVKTLPKDSTSIY
;
A
#
# COMPACT_ATOMS: atom_id res chain seq x y z
N MET A 1 20.59 8.80 17.43
CA MET A 1 19.17 8.62 17.07
C MET A 1 18.33 9.04 18.25
N ARG A 2 17.44 10.01 18.07
CA ARG A 2 16.47 10.40 19.10
C ARG A 2 15.47 9.27 19.33
N THR A 3 15.09 9.07 20.58
CA THR A 3 14.09 8.10 21.04
C THR A 3 12.67 8.53 20.67
N GLU A 4 11.71 7.60 20.77
CA GLU A 4 10.28 7.91 20.56
C GLU A 4 9.80 9.06 21.43
N LYS A 5 10.21 9.07 22.70
CA LYS A 5 9.87 10.15 23.62
C LYS A 5 10.44 11.49 23.16
N GLU A 6 11.73 11.54 22.80
CA GLU A 6 12.37 12.77 22.33
C GLU A 6 11.74 13.29 21.03
N MET A 7 11.39 12.40 20.11
CA MET A 7 10.71 12.77 18.86
C MET A 7 9.31 13.33 19.12
N LEU A 8 8.50 12.66 19.96
CA LEU A 8 7.18 13.16 20.34
C LEU A 8 7.26 14.49 21.09
N ASP A 9 8.26 14.65 21.98
CA ASP A 9 8.48 15.91 22.69
C ASP A 9 8.81 17.04 21.69
N VAL A 10 9.68 16.80 20.71
CA VAL A 10 9.98 17.78 19.64
C VAL A 10 8.72 18.16 18.86
N ILE A 11 7.96 17.16 18.40
CA ILE A 11 6.73 17.36 17.61
C ILE A 11 5.69 18.17 18.40
N ILE A 12 5.47 17.82 19.68
CA ILE A 12 4.47 18.47 20.50
C ILE A 12 4.95 19.88 20.90
N ASN A 13 6.24 20.07 21.21
CA ASN A 13 6.76 21.38 21.63
C ASN A 13 6.75 22.39 20.48
N ILE A 14 7.09 21.99 19.25
CA ILE A 14 6.94 22.86 18.07
C ILE A 14 5.50 23.36 17.95
N ALA A 15 4.53 22.46 18.10
CA ALA A 15 3.11 22.81 18.06
C ALA A 15 2.69 23.70 19.23
N LYS A 16 3.19 23.46 20.45
CA LYS A 16 2.90 24.32 21.61
C LYS A 16 3.42 25.74 21.43
N GLU A 17 4.64 25.89 20.92
CA GLU A 17 5.31 27.18 20.73
C GLU A 17 4.76 28.00 19.56
N ASP A 18 4.21 27.34 18.54
CA ASP A 18 3.68 28.01 17.35
C ASP A 18 2.16 28.18 17.44
N GLU A 19 1.70 29.42 17.63
CA GLU A 19 0.26 29.73 17.76
C GLU A 19 -0.56 29.42 16.51
N ARG A 20 0.10 29.27 15.36
CA ARG A 20 -0.56 28.93 14.11
C ARG A 20 -0.98 27.46 14.08
N ILE A 21 -0.36 26.61 14.89
CA ILE A 21 -0.71 25.18 15.06
C ILE A 21 -1.70 25.04 16.21
N ARG A 22 -2.87 24.48 15.93
CA ARG A 22 -4.01 24.37 16.85
C ARG A 22 -4.19 22.98 17.43
N ALA A 23 -3.92 21.94 16.64
CA ALA A 23 -3.99 20.56 17.10
C ALA A 23 -2.90 19.70 16.44
N VAL A 24 -2.57 18.60 17.11
CA VAL A 24 -1.63 17.59 16.65
C VAL A 24 -2.27 16.21 16.77
N ILE A 25 -2.31 15.49 15.66
CA ILE A 25 -2.77 14.11 15.59
C ILE A 25 -1.60 13.26 15.10
N MET A 26 -1.43 12.07 15.66
CA MET A 26 -0.51 11.06 15.15
C MET A 26 -1.30 9.90 14.58
N ASN A 27 -0.97 9.52 13.36
CA ASN A 27 -1.60 8.43 12.63
C ASN A 27 -0.65 7.24 12.47
N GLY A 28 -1.11 6.22 11.74
CA GLY A 28 -0.25 5.20 11.17
C GLY A 28 0.23 4.15 12.17
N SER A 29 1.34 3.50 11.83
CA SER A 29 1.73 2.25 12.50
C SER A 29 2.11 2.43 13.98
N ARG A 30 2.55 3.62 14.40
CA ARG A 30 2.94 3.90 15.80
C ARG A 30 1.76 3.88 16.77
N VAL A 31 0.55 4.13 16.27
CA VAL A 31 -0.68 4.06 17.08
C VAL A 31 -1.44 2.75 16.90
N ASN A 32 -0.98 1.87 16.00
CA ASN A 32 -1.59 0.56 15.80
C ASN A 32 -1.23 -0.40 16.95
N PRO A 33 -2.20 -0.91 17.72
CA PRO A 33 -1.94 -1.84 18.83
C PRO A 33 -1.54 -3.25 18.38
N ASN A 34 -1.85 -3.63 17.13
CA ASN A 34 -1.70 -5.00 16.62
C ASN A 34 -0.38 -5.23 15.88
N VAL A 35 0.40 -4.18 15.62
CA VAL A 35 1.71 -4.32 14.94
C VAL A 35 2.85 -4.33 15.94
N LYS A 36 3.87 -5.15 15.66
CA LYS A 36 5.11 -5.15 16.42
C LYS A 36 5.85 -3.83 16.18
N ARG A 37 6.22 -3.15 17.26
CA ARG A 37 7.03 -1.93 17.18
C ARG A 37 8.46 -2.25 16.75
N ASP A 38 9.03 -1.39 15.92
CA ASP A 38 10.42 -1.47 15.46
C ASP A 38 11.03 -0.07 15.20
N CYS A 39 12.28 -0.05 14.76
CA CYS A 39 13.04 1.17 14.52
C CYS A 39 12.76 1.86 13.17
N PHE A 40 11.99 1.23 12.28
CA PHE A 40 11.59 1.78 10.97
C PHE A 40 10.16 2.32 10.96
N GLN A 41 9.49 2.39 12.11
CA GLN A 41 8.20 3.07 12.19
C GLN A 41 8.37 4.58 12.02
N ASP A 42 7.70 5.15 11.04
CA ASP A 42 7.68 6.59 10.80
C ASP A 42 6.75 7.31 11.81
N TYR A 43 6.89 8.63 11.93
CA TYR A 43 5.92 9.48 12.64
C TYR A 43 4.99 10.12 11.62
N ASP A 44 3.83 9.52 11.39
CA ASP A 44 2.75 10.11 10.59
C ASP A 44 2.04 11.16 11.45
N ILE A 45 2.29 12.45 11.18
CA ILE A 45 1.80 13.57 11.99
C ILE A 45 0.88 14.45 11.16
N MET A 46 -0.22 14.87 11.74
CA MET A 46 -1.05 15.95 11.23
C MET A 46 -1.00 17.15 12.15
N TYR A 47 -0.64 18.29 11.59
CA TYR A 47 -0.79 19.59 12.23
C TYR A 47 -1.99 20.30 11.65
N VAL A 48 -2.93 20.63 12.53
CA VAL A 48 -4.08 21.46 12.18
C VAL A 48 -3.68 22.92 12.36
N VAL A 49 -3.83 23.73 11.31
CA VAL A 49 -3.28 25.09 11.25
C VAL A 49 -4.31 26.13 10.84
N ASN A 50 -4.18 27.35 11.36
CA ASN A 50 -5.07 28.47 11.00
C ASN A 50 -4.79 29.05 9.61
N ASP A 51 -3.53 29.07 9.20
CA ASP A 51 -3.08 29.67 7.94
C ASP A 51 -1.94 28.82 7.35
N ILE A 52 -2.28 28.00 6.37
CA ILE A 52 -1.32 27.12 5.70
C ILE A 52 -0.29 27.91 4.88
N GLN A 53 -0.66 29.06 4.31
CA GLN A 53 0.23 29.88 3.49
C GLN A 53 1.38 30.45 4.32
N SER A 54 1.16 30.71 5.60
CA SER A 54 2.22 31.12 6.53
C SER A 54 3.33 30.06 6.72
N PHE A 55 3.05 28.79 6.40
CA PHE A 55 4.04 27.70 6.45
C PHE A 55 4.65 27.40 5.08
N THR A 56 3.88 27.56 4.00
CA THR A 56 4.31 27.21 2.63
C THR A 56 4.98 28.37 1.89
N SER A 57 4.77 29.62 2.32
CA SER A 57 5.51 30.78 1.77
C SER A 57 7.00 30.75 2.13
N ASN A 58 7.37 30.02 3.18
CA ASN A 58 8.75 29.81 3.59
C ASN A 58 8.88 28.49 4.36
N HIS A 59 9.44 27.47 3.72
CA HIS A 59 9.55 26.13 4.27
C HIS A 59 10.63 25.96 5.35
N ASN A 60 11.49 26.96 5.62
CA ASN A 60 12.65 26.80 6.52
C ASN A 60 12.28 26.42 7.97
N TRP A 61 11.03 26.62 8.39
CA TRP A 61 10.58 26.25 9.73
C TRP A 61 10.72 24.76 10.03
N ILE A 62 10.71 23.89 9.01
CA ILE A 62 10.85 22.43 9.18
C ILE A 62 12.22 22.03 9.75
N HIS A 63 13.24 22.88 9.64
CA HIS A 63 14.54 22.64 10.27
C HIS A 63 14.50 22.62 11.80
N ARG A 64 13.40 23.09 12.42
CA ARG A 64 13.15 22.94 13.87
C ARG A 64 13.03 21.48 14.30
N PHE A 65 12.65 20.58 13.38
CA PHE A 65 12.57 19.15 13.68
C PHE A 65 13.93 18.46 13.71
N GLY A 66 15.01 19.11 13.28
CA GLY A 66 16.37 18.56 13.29
C GLY A 66 17.05 18.62 11.92
N GLU A 67 18.23 18.01 11.83
CA GLU A 67 19.02 17.96 10.61
C GLU A 67 18.40 17.00 9.59
N ILE A 68 17.93 17.54 8.46
CA ILE A 68 17.21 16.82 7.41
C ILE A 68 18.20 16.17 6.45
N MET A 69 18.00 14.88 6.18
CA MET A 69 18.70 14.12 5.14
C MET A 69 18.08 14.36 3.76
N ILE A 70 16.75 14.25 3.67
CA ILE A 70 15.98 14.53 2.47
C ILE A 70 14.57 14.97 2.87
N VAL A 71 14.01 15.90 2.09
CA VAL A 71 12.61 16.31 2.19
C VAL A 71 11.94 16.18 0.84
N GLN A 72 10.71 15.67 0.83
CA GLN A 72 9.82 15.70 -0.31
C GLN A 72 8.58 16.54 0.06
N MET A 73 8.18 17.42 -0.85
CA MET A 73 6.98 18.26 -0.72
C MET A 73 6.07 17.93 -1.91
N PRO A 74 5.17 16.94 -1.79
CA PRO A 74 4.34 16.49 -2.91
C PRO A 74 3.60 17.60 -3.65
N GLU A 75 3.10 18.62 -2.94
CA GLU A 75 2.37 19.75 -3.56
C GLU A 75 3.27 20.69 -4.39
N GLU A 76 4.60 20.60 -4.24
CA GLU A 76 5.59 21.40 -4.99
C GLU A 76 6.24 20.60 -6.13
N MET A 77 5.86 19.33 -6.32
CA MET A 77 6.44 18.50 -7.36
C MET A 77 5.80 18.78 -8.73
N SER A 78 6.64 18.79 -9.77
CA SER A 78 6.14 18.93 -11.16
C SER A 78 6.00 17.60 -11.90
N LEU A 79 6.76 16.57 -11.50
CA LEU A 79 6.76 15.26 -12.17
C LEU A 79 5.58 14.38 -11.72
N VAL A 80 5.22 14.47 -10.45
CA VAL A 80 4.03 13.84 -9.88
C VAL A 80 3.02 14.97 -9.67
N GLN A 81 1.80 14.80 -10.17
CA GLN A 81 0.78 15.84 -10.04
C GLN A 81 0.40 16.01 -8.56
N PRO A 82 0.30 17.25 -8.06
CA PRO A 82 -0.17 17.53 -6.71
C PRO A 82 -1.64 17.13 -6.55
N ASP A 83 -2.06 16.79 -5.32
CA ASP A 83 -3.46 16.46 -5.04
C ASP A 83 -4.35 17.72 -5.12
N GLU A 84 -3.79 18.90 -4.82
CA GLU A 84 -4.47 20.20 -4.78
C GLU A 84 -5.74 20.21 -3.89
N ASP A 85 -5.79 19.34 -2.87
CA ASP A 85 -6.96 19.11 -2.03
C ASP A 85 -7.01 19.99 -0.76
N GLY A 86 -6.03 20.89 -0.63
CA GLY A 86 -5.93 21.94 0.39
C GLY A 86 -5.04 21.62 1.60
N LYS A 87 -4.56 20.38 1.73
CA LYS A 87 -3.51 20.01 2.71
C LYS A 87 -2.12 20.25 2.11
N PHE A 88 -1.08 20.23 2.95
CA PHE A 88 0.31 20.30 2.50
C PHE A 88 1.18 19.27 3.24
N PRO A 89 1.52 18.14 2.60
CA PRO A 89 2.49 17.17 3.13
C PRO A 89 3.96 17.63 3.02
N TYR A 90 4.72 17.33 4.07
CA TYR A 90 6.18 17.29 4.12
C TYR A 90 6.61 15.88 4.53
N LEU A 91 7.31 15.17 3.64
CA LEU A 91 7.89 13.86 3.95
C LEU A 91 9.37 14.08 4.27
N MET A 92 9.76 13.90 5.52
CA MET A 92 11.07 14.32 6.02
C MET A 92 11.83 13.15 6.63
N GLN A 93 12.96 12.78 6.03
CA GLN A 93 13.93 11.86 6.61
C GLN A 93 15.04 12.66 7.28
N PHE A 94 15.37 12.33 8.53
CA PHE A 94 16.40 13.03 9.32
C PHE A 94 17.72 12.25 9.36
N MET A 95 18.83 12.97 9.58
CA MET A 95 20.19 12.41 9.67
C MET A 95 20.37 11.47 10.87
N ASP A 96 19.51 11.57 11.88
CA ASP A 96 19.51 10.66 13.02
C ASP A 96 18.73 9.36 12.79
N GLY A 97 18.17 9.17 11.58
CA GLY A 97 17.48 7.98 11.10
C GLY A 97 15.96 8.00 11.28
N ASN A 98 15.41 8.93 12.07
CA ASN A 98 13.96 9.08 12.21
C ASN A 98 13.34 9.71 10.95
N ARG A 99 12.06 9.42 10.69
CA ARG A 99 11.28 10.02 9.61
C ARG A 99 9.95 10.56 10.14
N ILE A 100 9.59 11.78 9.71
CA ILE A 100 8.29 12.38 9.98
C ILE A 100 7.59 12.62 8.65
N ASP A 101 6.42 12.03 8.48
CA ASP A 101 5.48 12.35 7.41
C ASP A 101 4.44 13.32 7.97
N LEU A 102 4.70 14.61 7.78
CA LEU A 102 3.91 15.69 8.36
C LEU A 102 2.92 16.24 7.36
N THR A 103 1.63 16.24 7.67
CA THR A 103 0.61 16.89 6.86
C THR A 103 0.06 18.13 7.57
N LEU A 104 0.17 19.29 6.93
CA LEU A 104 -0.54 20.49 7.35
C LEU A 104 -1.98 20.43 6.85
N VAL A 105 -2.94 20.61 7.76
CA VAL A 105 -4.37 20.64 7.44
C VAL A 105 -4.98 21.96 7.94
N PRO A 106 -5.57 22.78 7.06
CA PRO A 106 -6.28 23.98 7.49
C PRO A 106 -7.46 23.65 8.42
N VAL A 107 -7.72 24.50 9.42
CA VAL A 107 -8.81 24.31 10.40
C VAL A 107 -10.18 24.11 9.75
N GLU A 108 -10.43 24.79 8.63
CA GLU A 108 -11.66 24.69 7.85
C GLU A 108 -11.83 23.31 7.18
N LEU A 109 -10.75 22.53 7.02
CA LEU A 109 -10.75 21.19 6.42
C LEU A 109 -10.68 20.06 7.45
N ILE A 110 -10.75 20.34 8.76
CA ILE A 110 -10.72 19.34 9.83
C ILE A 110 -11.73 18.22 9.57
N LYS A 111 -13.00 18.56 9.29
CA LYS A 111 -14.07 17.55 9.08
C LYS A 111 -13.83 16.65 7.87
N LYS A 112 -13.05 17.11 6.90
CA LYS A 112 -12.73 16.36 5.68
C LYS A 112 -11.61 15.35 5.93
N PHE A 113 -10.59 15.73 6.69
CA PHE A 113 -9.35 14.94 6.77
C PHE A 113 -9.04 14.35 8.15
N VAL A 114 -9.57 14.93 9.23
CA VAL A 114 -9.28 14.51 10.60
C VAL A 114 -10.33 13.49 11.05
N GLY A 115 -9.90 12.40 11.67
CA GLY A 115 -10.78 11.38 12.26
C GLY A 115 -11.37 10.36 11.27
N GLN A 116 -10.96 10.41 10.00
CA GLN A 116 -11.36 9.43 8.97
C GLN A 116 -10.57 8.11 9.08
N ASP A 117 -9.40 8.14 9.70
CA ASP A 117 -8.50 7.01 9.87
C ASP A 117 -8.60 6.46 11.31
N SER A 118 -8.97 5.19 11.43
CA SER A 118 -9.04 4.47 12.71
C SER A 118 -7.70 4.33 13.43
N LEU A 119 -6.58 4.40 12.72
CA LEU A 119 -5.24 4.47 13.28
C LEU A 119 -4.87 5.92 13.56
N SER A 120 -5.63 6.58 14.42
CA SER A 120 -5.37 7.97 14.83
C SER A 120 -5.35 8.14 16.35
N LYS A 121 -4.47 9.02 16.83
CA LYS A 121 -4.38 9.42 18.24
C LYS A 121 -4.18 10.93 18.36
N LEU A 122 -5.04 11.58 19.12
CA LEU A 122 -4.89 12.98 19.48
C LEU A 122 -3.70 13.17 20.45
N LEU A 123 -2.75 14.04 20.09
CA LEU A 123 -1.58 14.38 20.92
C LEU A 123 -1.72 15.76 21.58
N LEU A 124 -2.33 16.73 20.91
CA LEU A 124 -2.56 18.09 21.39
C LEU A 124 -3.82 18.67 20.76
N ASP A 125 -4.62 19.39 21.53
CA ASP A 125 -5.70 20.24 21.04
C ASP A 125 -5.75 21.51 21.91
N LYS A 126 -5.45 22.66 21.31
CA LYS A 126 -5.42 23.96 22.01
C LYS A 126 -6.81 24.60 22.12
N ASP A 127 -7.72 24.23 21.24
CA ASP A 127 -9.02 24.89 21.09
C ASP A 127 -10.19 24.03 21.57
N ASN A 128 -9.93 22.78 21.92
CA ASN A 128 -10.96 21.74 22.08
C ASN A 128 -11.84 21.65 20.83
N CYS A 129 -11.21 21.78 19.65
CA CYS A 129 -11.89 21.76 18.36
C CYS A 129 -12.08 20.33 17.82
N MET A 130 -11.45 19.34 18.46
CA MET A 130 -11.58 17.93 18.10
C MET A 130 -12.69 17.27 18.92
N GLU A 131 -13.69 16.74 18.20
CA GLU A 131 -14.64 15.80 18.79
C GLU A 131 -13.94 14.45 19.04
N GLY A 132 -14.43 13.69 20.02
CA GLY A 132 -13.71 12.56 20.62
C GLY A 132 -13.04 11.60 19.62
N PHE A 133 -11.76 11.33 19.85
CA PHE A 133 -11.02 10.28 19.14
C PHE A 133 -11.28 8.93 19.80
N PRO A 134 -11.85 7.94 19.10
CA PRO A 134 -11.89 6.58 19.62
C PRO A 134 -10.45 6.05 19.80
N PRO A 135 -10.23 5.03 20.65
CA PRO A 135 -8.94 4.35 20.73
C PRO A 135 -8.50 3.88 19.34
N ALA A 136 -7.21 4.09 19.04
CA ALA A 136 -6.64 3.68 17.76
C ALA A 136 -6.84 2.18 17.52
N SER A 137 -7.27 1.83 16.32
CA SER A 137 -7.52 0.44 15.88
C SER A 137 -7.26 0.35 14.38
N ASP A 138 -7.00 -0.84 13.87
CA ASP A 138 -6.79 -1.10 12.45
C ASP A 138 -8.09 -1.48 11.70
N LYS A 139 -9.26 -1.17 12.28
CA LYS A 139 -10.57 -1.60 11.76
C LYS A 139 -10.82 -1.18 10.30
N ASP A 140 -10.30 -0.03 9.87
CA ASP A 140 -10.51 0.47 8.50
C ASP A 140 -9.63 -0.24 7.47
N TYR A 141 -8.63 -0.99 7.95
CA TYR A 141 -7.65 -1.74 7.16
C TYR A 141 -7.88 -3.26 7.21
N LEU A 142 -8.97 -3.71 7.85
CA LEU A 142 -9.33 -5.11 7.81
C LEU A 142 -9.72 -5.51 6.38
N ILE A 143 -9.33 -6.73 6.01
CA ILE A 143 -9.74 -7.32 4.74
C ILE A 143 -11.27 -7.32 4.68
N LYS A 144 -11.82 -6.92 3.54
CA LYS A 144 -13.27 -6.97 3.31
C LYS A 144 -13.61 -8.20 2.51
N LYS A 145 -14.71 -8.86 2.88
CA LYS A 145 -15.26 -9.96 2.09
C LYS A 145 -15.58 -9.47 0.66
N PRO A 146 -15.10 -10.15 -0.39
CA PRO A 146 -15.44 -9.76 -1.75
C PRO A 146 -16.91 -9.99 -2.02
N THR A 147 -17.49 -9.11 -2.84
CA THR A 147 -18.69 -9.42 -3.60
C THR A 147 -18.34 -10.34 -4.78
N GLU A 148 -19.33 -11.05 -5.31
CA GLU A 148 -19.13 -11.87 -6.52
C GLU A 148 -18.59 -11.04 -7.70
N LYS A 149 -19.05 -9.80 -7.85
CA LYS A 149 -18.58 -8.89 -8.91
C LYS A 149 -17.11 -8.53 -8.74
N GLU A 150 -16.67 -8.15 -7.54
CA GLU A 150 -15.26 -7.84 -7.26
C GLU A 150 -14.38 -9.07 -7.49
N PHE A 151 -14.83 -10.25 -7.07
CA PHE A 151 -14.13 -11.50 -7.31
C PHE A 151 -13.93 -11.79 -8.82
N LEU A 152 -15.00 -11.64 -9.61
CA LEU A 152 -14.96 -11.84 -11.06
C LEU A 152 -14.08 -10.79 -11.76
N ASP A 153 -14.12 -9.54 -11.32
CA ASP A 153 -13.27 -8.47 -11.86
C ASP A 153 -11.79 -8.74 -11.58
N CYS A 154 -11.46 -9.20 -10.37
CA CYS A 154 -10.10 -9.59 -10.01
C CYS A 154 -9.59 -10.75 -10.87
N CYS A 155 -10.41 -11.79 -11.07
CA CYS A 155 -10.07 -12.90 -11.97
C CYS A 155 -9.87 -12.42 -13.41
N ASN A 156 -10.76 -11.56 -13.91
CA ASN A 156 -10.69 -11.05 -15.27
C ASN A 156 -9.43 -10.22 -15.50
N GLU A 157 -9.13 -9.26 -14.61
CA GLU A 157 -7.95 -8.41 -14.69
C GLU A 157 -6.66 -9.24 -14.63
N PHE A 158 -6.58 -10.22 -13.71
CA PHE A 158 -5.44 -11.12 -13.59
C PHE A 158 -5.15 -11.87 -14.90
N TRP A 159 -6.15 -12.56 -15.47
CA TRP A 159 -5.98 -13.35 -16.68
C TRP A 159 -5.83 -12.48 -17.93
N TRP A 160 -6.49 -11.33 -18.00
CA TRP A 160 -6.36 -10.39 -19.11
C TRP A 160 -4.94 -9.83 -19.19
N CYS A 161 -4.44 -9.27 -18.09
CA CYS A 161 -3.11 -8.67 -18.03
C CYS A 161 -1.99 -9.71 -18.15
N SER A 162 -2.23 -10.96 -17.74
CA SER A 162 -1.34 -12.10 -17.96
C SER A 162 -0.95 -12.28 -19.44
N THR A 163 -1.85 -12.00 -20.38
CA THR A 163 -1.53 -12.09 -21.82
C THR A 163 -0.47 -11.07 -22.26
N ASN A 164 -0.38 -9.93 -21.60
CA ASN A 164 0.60 -8.89 -21.90
C ASN A 164 1.99 -9.24 -21.35
N VAL A 165 2.04 -9.89 -20.18
CA VAL A 165 3.28 -10.46 -19.63
C VAL A 165 3.89 -11.45 -20.63
N ALA A 166 3.11 -12.40 -21.13
CA ALA A 166 3.57 -13.38 -22.11
C ALA A 166 4.11 -12.73 -23.40
N LYS A 167 3.42 -11.73 -23.95
CA LYS A 167 3.88 -10.98 -25.12
C LYS A 167 5.21 -10.28 -24.85
N GLY A 168 5.33 -9.62 -23.69
CA GLY A 168 6.56 -8.93 -23.28
C GLY A 168 7.74 -9.90 -23.15
N LEU A 169 7.52 -11.06 -22.53
CA LEU A 169 8.55 -12.09 -22.39
C LEU A 169 8.96 -12.69 -23.73
N TRP A 170 8.00 -12.95 -24.63
CA TRP A 170 8.33 -13.45 -25.97
C TRP A 170 9.15 -12.42 -26.78
N ARG A 171 8.81 -11.14 -26.69
CA ARG A 171 9.54 -10.03 -27.33
C ARG A 171 10.87 -9.66 -26.66
N GLU A 172 11.16 -10.26 -25.51
CA GLU A 172 12.32 -9.90 -24.68
C GLU A 172 12.30 -8.44 -24.20
N GLU A 173 11.11 -7.90 -23.93
CA GLU A 173 10.91 -6.55 -23.38
C GLU A 173 10.93 -6.59 -21.84
N LEU A 174 12.12 -6.77 -21.24
CA LEU A 174 12.27 -7.06 -19.79
C LEU A 174 11.52 -6.07 -18.89
N SER A 175 11.70 -4.78 -19.10
CA SER A 175 11.06 -3.74 -18.27
C SER A 175 9.54 -3.75 -18.40
N TYR A 176 9.01 -3.98 -19.61
CA TYR A 176 7.58 -4.09 -19.86
C TYR A 176 7.00 -5.36 -19.22
N ALA A 177 7.64 -6.51 -19.42
CA ALA A 177 7.21 -7.78 -18.85
C ALA A 177 7.18 -7.74 -17.32
N LYS A 178 8.24 -7.22 -16.67
CA LYS A 178 8.27 -7.04 -15.21
C LYS A 178 7.27 -5.98 -14.76
N GLY A 179 7.09 -4.88 -15.50
CA GLY A 179 6.07 -3.87 -15.17
C GLY A 179 4.65 -4.45 -15.18
N MET A 180 4.31 -5.26 -16.19
CA MET A 180 3.00 -5.92 -16.26
C MET A 180 2.82 -7.02 -15.21
N LEU A 181 3.88 -7.79 -14.93
CA LEU A 181 3.83 -8.88 -13.95
C LEU A 181 3.75 -8.34 -12.52
N GLU A 182 4.58 -7.37 -12.17
CA GLU A 182 4.72 -6.84 -10.81
C GLU A 182 3.69 -5.73 -10.49
N GLY A 183 3.04 -5.16 -11.51
CA GLY A 183 1.92 -4.23 -11.36
C GLY A 183 0.58 -4.98 -11.43
N PRO A 184 -0.18 -4.86 -12.53
CA PRO A 184 -1.57 -5.30 -12.58
C PRO A 184 -1.78 -6.78 -12.26
N VAL A 185 -0.88 -7.67 -12.67
CA VAL A 185 -1.02 -9.12 -12.39
C VAL A 185 -0.76 -9.42 -10.90
N ARG A 186 0.34 -8.91 -10.32
CA ARG A 186 0.65 -9.14 -8.91
C ARG A 186 -0.33 -8.42 -7.98
N ASP A 187 -0.84 -7.25 -8.37
CA ASP A 187 -1.86 -6.54 -7.60
C ASP A 187 -3.11 -7.41 -7.41
N MET A 188 -3.62 -8.05 -8.47
CA MET A 188 -4.77 -8.96 -8.36
C MET A 188 -4.41 -10.24 -7.61
N PHE A 189 -3.19 -10.75 -7.75
CA PHE A 189 -2.72 -11.90 -6.98
C PHE A 189 -2.68 -11.63 -5.47
N ILE A 190 -2.21 -10.45 -5.06
CA ILE A 190 -2.23 -10.02 -3.66
C ILE A 190 -3.66 -9.92 -3.16
N VAL A 191 -4.57 -9.28 -3.91
CA VAL A 191 -6.00 -9.19 -3.54
C VAL A 191 -6.62 -10.57 -3.32
N MET A 192 -6.34 -11.53 -4.21
CA MET A 192 -6.87 -12.88 -4.10
C MET A 192 -6.37 -13.61 -2.83
N LEU A 193 -5.09 -13.45 -2.49
CA LEU A 193 -4.52 -13.99 -1.25
C LEU A 193 -5.05 -13.27 0.00
N GLU A 194 -5.29 -11.96 -0.06
CA GLU A 194 -5.96 -11.24 1.02
C GLU A 194 -7.34 -11.80 1.28
N TRP A 195 -8.15 -12.05 0.25
CA TRP A 195 -9.46 -12.67 0.43
C TRP A 195 -9.40 -14.09 0.99
N HIS A 196 -8.40 -14.88 0.61
CA HIS A 196 -8.18 -16.19 1.19
C HIS A 196 -7.87 -16.10 2.69
N ILE A 197 -6.95 -15.24 3.07
CA ILE A 197 -6.62 -15.00 4.49
C ILE A 197 -7.88 -14.50 5.22
N GLY A 198 -8.58 -13.52 4.65
CA GLY A 198 -9.81 -12.98 5.20
C GLY A 198 -10.86 -14.07 5.43
N MET A 199 -11.05 -14.98 4.48
CA MET A 199 -11.94 -16.13 4.60
C MET A 199 -11.54 -17.07 5.76
N LYS A 200 -10.23 -17.32 5.95
CA LYS A 200 -9.71 -18.19 7.03
C LYS A 200 -9.76 -17.54 8.41
N THR A 201 -9.76 -16.22 8.48
CA THR A 201 -9.71 -15.43 9.73
C THR A 201 -11.00 -14.66 10.02
N ASP A 202 -12.11 -15.00 9.38
CA ASP A 202 -13.40 -14.30 9.50
C ASP A 202 -13.32 -12.78 9.26
N PHE A 203 -12.42 -12.35 8.37
CA PHE A 203 -12.17 -10.95 7.99
C PHE A 203 -11.77 -10.06 9.18
N THR A 204 -11.12 -10.64 10.19
CA THR A 204 -10.71 -9.92 11.41
C THR A 204 -9.27 -9.42 11.41
N VAL A 205 -8.53 -9.62 10.30
CA VAL A 205 -7.10 -9.30 10.22
C VAL A 205 -6.77 -8.30 9.12
N ASN A 206 -5.64 -7.63 9.30
CA ASN A 206 -4.99 -6.75 8.35
C ASN A 206 -3.66 -7.38 7.92
N THR A 207 -3.51 -7.67 6.64
CA THR A 207 -2.31 -8.28 6.02
C THR A 207 -1.20 -7.27 5.73
N GLY A 208 -1.47 -5.99 5.96
CA GLY A 208 -0.58 -4.88 5.66
C GLY A 208 -0.47 -4.64 4.15
N LYS A 209 -0.05 -3.42 3.80
CA LYS A 209 0.16 -3.01 2.41
C LYS A 209 1.04 -4.02 1.65
N PHE A 210 0.60 -4.40 0.45
CA PHE A 210 1.26 -5.38 -0.42
C PHE A 210 1.41 -6.79 0.21
N GLY A 211 0.56 -7.16 1.16
CA GLY A 211 0.62 -8.47 1.79
C GLY A 211 1.86 -8.71 2.65
N LYS A 212 2.47 -7.64 3.19
CA LYS A 212 3.71 -7.72 4.00
C LYS A 212 3.62 -8.61 5.26
N HIS A 213 2.42 -9.05 5.64
CA HIS A 213 2.19 -9.96 6.76
C HIS A 213 1.63 -11.33 6.35
N PHE A 214 1.62 -11.68 5.06
CA PHE A 214 1.09 -12.97 4.58
C PHE A 214 1.71 -14.18 5.27
N GLU A 215 3.03 -14.18 5.50
CA GLU A 215 3.75 -15.27 6.18
C GLU A 215 3.16 -15.62 7.57
N GLN A 216 2.45 -14.69 8.21
CA GLN A 216 1.83 -14.93 9.52
C GLN A 216 0.50 -15.69 9.43
N TYR A 217 -0.12 -15.73 8.24
CA TYR A 217 -1.51 -16.16 8.07
C TYR A 217 -1.70 -17.33 7.10
N ILE A 218 -0.87 -17.45 6.06
CA ILE A 218 -0.97 -18.56 5.10
C ILE A 218 -0.12 -19.75 5.53
N GLU A 219 -0.50 -20.94 5.08
CA GLU A 219 0.22 -22.18 5.36
C GLU A 219 1.64 -22.16 4.79
N GLU A 220 2.57 -22.89 5.43
CA GLU A 220 4.00 -22.91 5.07
C GLU A 220 4.21 -23.27 3.58
N ASP A 221 3.51 -24.29 3.07
CA ASP A 221 3.59 -24.69 1.66
C ASP A 221 3.11 -23.58 0.71
N MET A 222 2.06 -22.83 1.08
CA MET A 222 1.57 -21.71 0.29
C MET A 222 2.57 -20.55 0.31
N TRP A 223 3.20 -20.28 1.45
CA TRP A 223 4.25 -19.28 1.57
C TRP A 223 5.47 -19.60 0.71
N GLU A 224 5.91 -20.86 0.66
CA GLU A 224 6.98 -21.29 -0.24
C GLU A 224 6.61 -21.08 -1.71
N GLN A 225 5.36 -21.35 -2.10
CA GLN A 225 4.87 -21.06 -3.45
C GLN A 225 4.82 -19.55 -3.73
N PHE A 226 4.33 -18.75 -2.78
CA PHE A 226 4.32 -17.28 -2.89
C PHE A 226 5.72 -16.72 -3.13
N LYS A 227 6.74 -17.18 -2.39
CA LYS A 227 8.14 -16.78 -2.61
C LYS A 227 8.63 -17.14 -4.01
N ARG A 228 8.23 -18.28 -4.55
CA ARG A 228 8.58 -18.73 -5.91
C ARG A 228 7.91 -17.90 -7.02
N THR A 229 6.93 -17.06 -6.70
CA THR A 229 6.37 -16.10 -7.65
C THR A 229 7.29 -14.89 -7.91
N PHE A 230 8.38 -14.77 -7.16
CA PHE A 230 9.41 -13.75 -7.40
C PHE A 230 10.60 -14.33 -8.17
N SER A 231 11.08 -13.58 -9.15
CA SER A 231 12.19 -13.96 -10.03
C SER A 231 13.19 -12.82 -10.18
N ASN A 232 14.42 -13.19 -10.55
CA ASN A 232 15.43 -12.26 -11.04
C ASN A 232 15.11 -11.79 -12.48
N ALA A 233 16.10 -11.24 -13.18
CA ALA A 233 15.92 -10.67 -14.53
C ALA A 233 16.06 -11.69 -15.68
N GLU A 234 16.22 -12.99 -15.39
CA GLU A 234 16.36 -14.02 -16.42
C GLU A 234 14.98 -14.44 -16.94
N TYR A 235 14.75 -14.41 -18.26
CA TYR A 235 13.43 -14.63 -18.86
C TYR A 235 12.81 -15.99 -18.50
N GLU A 236 13.61 -17.06 -18.49
CA GLU A 236 13.15 -18.39 -18.09
C GLU A 236 12.65 -18.43 -16.65
N ASN A 237 13.38 -17.78 -15.73
CA ASN A 237 12.97 -17.68 -14.33
C ASN A 237 11.71 -16.83 -14.18
N ILE A 238 11.55 -15.78 -14.99
CA ILE A 238 10.33 -14.97 -14.99
C ILE A 238 9.14 -15.81 -15.45
N TRP A 239 9.28 -16.56 -16.54
CA TRP A 239 8.25 -17.52 -16.98
C TRP A 239 7.88 -18.52 -15.88
N GLU A 240 8.85 -19.14 -15.25
CA GLU A 240 8.60 -20.10 -14.17
C GLU A 240 7.84 -19.46 -13.00
N SER A 241 8.31 -18.31 -12.52
CA SER A 241 7.67 -17.58 -11.42
C SER A 241 6.24 -17.14 -11.77
N PHE A 242 6.01 -16.77 -13.03
CA PHE A 242 4.71 -16.37 -13.54
C PHE A 242 3.73 -17.56 -13.57
N PHE A 243 4.15 -18.74 -14.04
CA PHE A 243 3.29 -19.93 -13.98
C PHE A 243 2.99 -20.39 -12.55
N VAL A 244 3.96 -20.31 -11.64
CA VAL A 244 3.71 -20.59 -10.22
C VAL A 244 2.65 -19.64 -9.65
N MET A 245 2.72 -18.34 -9.99
CA MET A 245 1.71 -17.37 -9.59
C MET A 245 0.34 -17.71 -10.18
N SER A 246 0.26 -18.05 -11.46
CA SER A 246 -1.00 -18.43 -12.12
C SER A 246 -1.64 -19.68 -11.51
N ASP A 247 -0.83 -20.68 -11.17
CA ASP A 247 -1.33 -21.91 -10.56
C ASP A 247 -1.86 -21.66 -9.14
N LEU A 248 -1.12 -20.90 -8.33
CA LEU A 248 -1.55 -20.55 -6.97
C LEU A 248 -2.77 -19.61 -6.99
N PHE A 249 -2.82 -18.64 -7.91
CA PHE A 249 -4.02 -17.80 -8.09
C PHE A 249 -5.26 -18.63 -8.38
N ARG A 250 -5.16 -19.57 -9.33
CA ARG A 250 -6.25 -20.49 -9.69
C ARG A 250 -6.71 -21.32 -8.50
N GLU A 251 -5.78 -21.91 -7.76
CA GLU A 251 -6.08 -22.73 -6.58
C GLU A 251 -6.89 -21.93 -5.56
N VAL A 252 -6.38 -20.76 -5.18
CA VAL A 252 -7.00 -19.89 -4.18
C VAL A 252 -8.35 -19.36 -4.66
N ALA A 253 -8.44 -18.92 -5.91
CA ALA A 253 -9.68 -18.41 -6.48
C ALA A 253 -10.78 -19.48 -6.51
N ASN A 254 -10.45 -20.74 -6.83
CA ASN A 254 -11.40 -21.85 -6.78
C ASN A 254 -11.86 -22.14 -5.34
N GLU A 255 -10.97 -22.09 -4.36
CA GLU A 255 -11.36 -22.28 -2.95
C GLU A 255 -12.36 -21.22 -2.48
N ILE A 256 -12.10 -19.95 -2.81
CA ILE A 256 -13.00 -18.83 -2.50
C ILE A 256 -14.34 -19.00 -3.23
N ALA A 257 -14.30 -19.33 -4.52
CA ALA A 257 -15.51 -19.54 -5.32
C ALA A 257 -16.39 -20.66 -4.74
N ASN A 258 -15.78 -21.79 -4.35
CA ASN A 258 -16.49 -22.90 -3.72
C ASN A 258 -17.07 -22.52 -2.35
N THR A 259 -16.35 -21.73 -1.56
CA THR A 259 -16.77 -21.35 -0.19
C THR A 259 -17.91 -20.34 -0.20
N TYR A 260 -17.92 -19.41 -1.15
CA TYR A 260 -18.95 -18.37 -1.26
C TYR A 260 -19.98 -18.60 -2.35
N GLU A 261 -19.95 -19.79 -2.98
CA GLU A 261 -20.85 -20.19 -4.06
C GLU A 261 -20.79 -19.24 -5.28
N TYR A 262 -19.63 -18.64 -5.53
CA TYR A 262 -19.37 -17.87 -6.75
C TYR A 262 -18.97 -18.80 -7.89
N GLN A 263 -19.13 -18.33 -9.13
CA GLN A 263 -18.66 -19.08 -10.30
C GLN A 263 -17.24 -18.65 -10.68
N TYR A 264 -16.25 -19.52 -10.51
CA TYR A 264 -14.90 -19.28 -11.03
C TYR A 264 -14.91 -19.33 -12.57
N PRO A 265 -14.32 -18.34 -13.29
CA PRO A 265 -14.32 -18.30 -14.75
C PRO A 265 -13.30 -19.30 -15.35
N GLN A 266 -13.54 -20.61 -15.16
CA GLN A 266 -12.64 -21.68 -15.58
C GLN A 266 -12.32 -21.65 -17.09
N GLU A 267 -13.30 -21.29 -17.91
CA GLU A 267 -13.12 -21.26 -19.37
C GLU A 267 -12.12 -20.17 -19.81
N ASP A 268 -12.13 -19.00 -19.15
CA ASP A 268 -11.19 -17.92 -19.45
C ASP A 268 -9.77 -18.29 -19.01
N ASP A 269 -9.64 -18.85 -17.80
CA ASP A 269 -8.37 -19.39 -17.29
C ASP A 269 -7.78 -20.43 -18.24
N ASP A 270 -8.55 -21.44 -18.65
CA ASP A 270 -8.07 -22.49 -19.54
C ASP A 270 -7.59 -21.92 -20.88
N LYS A 271 -8.36 -21.01 -21.48
CA LYS A 271 -7.99 -20.36 -22.74
C LYS A 271 -6.72 -19.53 -22.59
N VAL A 272 -6.62 -18.72 -21.54
CA VAL A 272 -5.43 -17.88 -21.31
C VAL A 272 -4.22 -18.75 -21.00
N THR A 273 -4.33 -19.72 -20.09
CA THR A 273 -3.24 -20.65 -19.76
C THR A 273 -2.69 -21.37 -20.99
N ASN A 274 -3.57 -21.84 -21.88
CA ASN A 274 -3.16 -22.45 -23.16
C ASN A 274 -2.44 -21.44 -24.06
N TYR A 275 -2.93 -20.21 -24.15
CA TYR A 275 -2.26 -19.12 -24.86
C TYR A 275 -0.87 -18.83 -24.27
N LEU A 276 -0.71 -18.73 -22.94
CA LEU A 276 0.58 -18.47 -22.31
C LEU A 276 1.59 -19.58 -22.61
N LYS A 277 1.17 -20.85 -22.50
CA LYS A 277 2.01 -22.01 -22.83
C LYS A 277 2.45 -22.00 -24.30
N HIS A 278 1.52 -21.69 -25.20
CA HIS A 278 1.80 -21.57 -26.63
C HIS A 278 2.80 -20.45 -26.93
N VAL A 279 2.61 -19.26 -26.36
CA VAL A 279 3.52 -18.12 -26.54
C VAL A 279 4.92 -18.43 -26.00
N LYS A 280 5.05 -19.16 -24.88
CA LYS A 280 6.36 -19.58 -24.35
C LYS A 280 7.14 -20.44 -25.34
N THR A 281 6.46 -21.32 -26.08
CA THR A 281 7.11 -22.24 -27.05
C THR A 281 7.16 -21.69 -28.47
N LEU A 282 6.57 -20.51 -28.71
CA LEU A 282 6.52 -19.89 -30.03
C LEU A 282 7.93 -19.48 -30.50
N PRO A 283 8.38 -19.90 -31.70
CA PRO A 283 9.68 -19.51 -32.23
C PRO A 283 9.85 -17.98 -32.31
N LYS A 284 11.06 -17.48 -32.03
CA LYS A 284 11.35 -16.03 -31.97
C LYS A 284 11.23 -15.32 -33.33
N ASP A 285 11.25 -16.07 -34.42
CA ASP A 285 11.07 -15.61 -35.80
C ASP A 285 9.62 -15.72 -36.30
N SER A 286 8.68 -16.11 -35.45
CA SER A 286 7.27 -16.24 -35.82
C SER A 286 6.65 -14.91 -36.22
N THR A 287 5.96 -14.88 -37.36
CA THR A 287 5.24 -13.71 -37.88
C THR A 287 3.73 -13.74 -37.59
N SER A 288 3.22 -14.87 -37.12
CA SER A 288 1.85 -15.04 -36.63
C SER A 288 1.87 -15.75 -35.28
N ILE A 289 0.83 -15.51 -34.47
CA ILE A 289 0.66 -16.22 -33.20
C ILE A 289 0.17 -17.64 -33.47
N TYR A 290 -0.76 -17.81 -34.41
CA TYR A 290 -1.33 -19.10 -34.79
C TYR A 290 -1.03 -19.42 -36.26
#